data_AF-A0A0K1EGV1-F1
#
_entry.id   AF-A0A0K1EGV1-F1
#
_cell.length_a   1.000
_cell.length_b   1.000
_cell.length_c   1.000
_cell.angle_alpha   90.00
_cell.angle_beta   90.00
_cell.angle_gamma   90.00
#
_symmetry.space_group_name_H-M   'P 1'
#
loop_
_entity.id
_entity.type
_entity.pdbx_description
1 polymer ?
#
loop_
_entity_poly.entity_id
_entity_poly.type
_entity_poly.pdbx_seq_one_letter_code
_entity_poly.pdbx_strand_id
1 'polypeptide(L)'
;MRAEATSRWIEPLSDGAAPSDPGRRTAEVVTHDGDIDVLCPCNLGPKGAPVQLAFQAYDHADPPFSIRIKAPSGKVVVERVVRDEALTGRTRGISVDFRPDLAGDYSVEVKQVYGELRGKATLRVRFS
;
A
#
# COMPACT_ATOMS: atom_id res chain seq x y z
N MET A 1 42.01 -45.31 -3.01
CA MET A 1 41.78 -44.36 -1.89
C MET A 1 41.50 -42.99 -2.51
N ARG A 2 40.39 -42.34 -2.09
CA ARG A 2 39.84 -41.01 -2.52
C ARG A 2 39.14 -41.01 -3.89
N ALA A 3 37.81 -41.23 -3.96
CA ALA A 3 36.66 -40.40 -3.55
C ALA A 3 36.20 -39.45 -4.68
N GLU A 4 35.16 -39.89 -5.41
CA GLU A 4 34.39 -39.11 -6.38
C GLU A 4 33.61 -38.00 -5.66
N ALA A 5 33.75 -36.77 -6.12
CA ALA A 5 32.99 -35.63 -5.63
C ALA A 5 31.65 -35.55 -6.35
N THR A 6 30.64 -36.21 -5.80
CA THR A 6 29.24 -36.09 -6.22
C THR A 6 28.76 -34.67 -5.93
N SER A 7 28.65 -33.85 -6.98
CA SER A 7 28.05 -32.52 -6.89
C SER A 7 26.56 -32.69 -6.59
N ARG A 8 26.17 -32.33 -5.35
CA ARG A 8 24.77 -32.26 -4.92
C ARG A 8 24.09 -31.14 -5.71
N TRP A 9 23.16 -31.51 -6.58
CA TRP A 9 22.17 -30.59 -7.13
C TRP A 9 21.37 -30.00 -5.98
N ILE A 10 21.40 -28.67 -5.86
CA ILE A 10 20.50 -27.93 -4.98
C ILE A 10 19.13 -27.99 -5.64
N GLU A 11 18.18 -28.68 -5.01
CA GLU A 11 16.78 -28.65 -5.40
C GLU A 11 16.30 -27.19 -5.35
N PRO A 12 15.62 -26.67 -6.39
CA PRO A 12 14.96 -25.39 -6.29
C PRO A 12 13.88 -25.52 -5.20
N LEU A 13 13.99 -24.66 -4.18
CA LEU A 13 12.95 -24.44 -3.17
C LEU A 13 11.61 -24.37 -3.89
N SER A 14 10.77 -25.35 -3.60
CA SER A 14 9.39 -25.43 -4.04
C SER A 14 8.76 -24.04 -3.95
N ASP A 15 8.31 -23.52 -5.08
CA ASP A 15 7.32 -22.45 -5.14
C ASP A 15 6.09 -22.96 -4.39
N GLY A 16 6.11 -22.79 -3.08
CA GLY A 16 4.96 -22.94 -2.22
C GLY A 16 3.99 -21.84 -2.61
N ALA A 17 3.18 -22.10 -3.63
CA ALA A 17 1.95 -21.41 -3.85
C ALA A 17 1.23 -21.37 -2.49
N ALA A 18 1.28 -20.21 -1.84
CA ALA A 18 0.66 -20.03 -0.54
C ALA A 18 -0.77 -20.55 -0.63
N PRO A 19 -1.25 -21.33 0.35
CA PRO A 19 -2.62 -21.81 0.33
C PRO A 19 -3.53 -20.61 0.05
N SER A 20 -4.37 -20.74 -0.97
CA SER A 20 -5.37 -19.74 -1.33
C SER A 20 -6.27 -19.54 -0.12
N ASP A 21 -5.91 -18.55 0.69
CA ASP A 21 -6.54 -18.20 1.96
C ASP A 21 -7.91 -17.58 1.62
N PRO A 22 -9.02 -18.32 1.85
CA PRO A 22 -10.35 -17.86 1.47
C PRO A 22 -10.68 -16.59 2.26
N GLY A 23 -10.83 -15.47 1.55
CA GLY A 23 -11.01 -14.15 2.17
C GLY A 23 -9.75 -13.30 2.21
N ARG A 24 -8.66 -13.71 1.54
CA ARG A 24 -7.49 -12.86 1.33
C ARG A 24 -7.85 -11.69 0.44
N ARG A 25 -7.41 -10.51 0.86
CA ARG A 25 -7.56 -9.27 0.12
C ARG A 25 -6.21 -8.87 -0.44
N THR A 26 -6.14 -8.58 -1.73
CA THR A 26 -4.94 -8.06 -2.37
C THR A 26 -5.19 -6.66 -2.88
N ALA A 27 -4.13 -5.88 -2.98
CA ALA A 27 -4.20 -4.57 -3.59
C ALA A 27 -3.01 -4.28 -4.48
N GLU A 28 -3.24 -3.45 -5.47
CA GLU A 28 -2.27 -3.06 -6.48
C GLU A 28 -2.48 -1.58 -6.79
N VAL A 29 -1.39 -0.80 -6.79
CA VAL A 29 -1.43 0.58 -7.26
C VAL A 29 -1.35 0.54 -8.78
N VAL A 30 -2.45 0.87 -9.45
CA VAL A 30 -2.57 0.76 -10.92
C VAL A 30 -2.08 2.01 -11.62
N THR A 31 -2.30 3.17 -10.98
CA THR A 31 -1.87 4.47 -11.50
C THR A 31 -1.35 5.33 -10.37
N HIS A 32 -0.40 6.18 -10.69
CA HIS A 32 0.12 7.21 -9.82
C HIS A 32 0.32 8.50 -10.62
N ASP A 33 0.06 9.64 -10.00
CA ASP A 33 0.26 10.98 -10.54
C ASP A 33 0.60 11.97 -9.41
N GLY A 34 1.55 12.88 -9.68
CA GLY A 34 1.97 13.94 -8.77
C GLY A 34 3.23 13.63 -7.94
N ASP A 35 3.47 14.47 -6.95
CA ASP A 35 4.70 14.59 -6.16
C ASP A 35 4.69 13.73 -4.88
N ILE A 36 3.54 13.11 -4.58
CA ILE A 36 3.35 12.22 -3.43
C ILE A 36 2.92 10.84 -3.92
N ASP A 37 3.75 9.83 -3.64
CA ASP A 37 3.47 8.42 -3.90
C ASP A 37 2.54 7.82 -2.85
N VAL A 38 1.72 6.87 -3.31
CA VAL A 38 0.92 5.99 -2.44
C VAL A 38 1.59 4.63 -2.40
N LEU A 39 2.11 4.25 -1.24
CA LEU A 39 2.73 2.96 -0.98
C LEU A 39 1.69 2.04 -0.34
N CYS A 40 1.28 1.00 -1.07
CA CYS A 40 0.32 0.02 -0.57
C CYS A 40 0.98 -1.37 -0.45
N PRO A 41 0.76 -2.11 0.66
CA PRO A 41 1.13 -3.51 0.72
C PRO A 41 0.28 -4.34 -0.27
N CYS A 42 0.91 -5.28 -0.98
CA CYS A 42 0.22 -6.15 -1.94
C CYS A 42 -0.79 -7.11 -1.29
N ASN A 43 -0.60 -7.40 0.01
CA ASN A 43 -1.48 -8.23 0.82
C ASN A 43 -2.12 -7.38 1.92
N LEU A 44 -3.44 -7.28 1.91
CA LEU A 44 -4.24 -6.51 2.86
C LEU A 44 -4.77 -7.36 4.03
N GLY A 45 -4.40 -8.63 4.07
CA GLY A 45 -4.88 -9.58 5.09
C GLY A 45 -6.38 -9.86 4.98
N PRO A 46 -6.98 -10.42 6.05
CA PRO A 46 -8.37 -10.91 6.03
C PRO A 46 -9.38 -9.77 5.94
N LYS A 47 -10.58 -10.06 5.39
CA LYS A 47 -11.68 -9.09 5.27
C LYS A 47 -12.02 -8.43 6.62
N GLY A 48 -12.12 -7.10 6.62
CA GLY A 48 -12.47 -6.30 7.80
C GLY A 48 -11.27 -5.79 8.61
N ALA A 49 -10.08 -6.34 8.41
CA ALA A 49 -8.87 -5.82 9.05
C ALA A 49 -8.51 -4.42 8.51
N PRO A 50 -7.99 -3.50 9.35
CA PRO A 50 -7.41 -2.26 8.88
C PRO A 50 -6.13 -2.54 8.09
N VAL A 51 -5.92 -1.75 7.05
CA VAL A 51 -4.70 -1.71 6.23
C VAL A 51 -4.05 -0.37 6.47
N GLN A 52 -2.77 -0.37 6.77
CA GLN A 52 -1.97 0.84 6.82
C GLN A 52 -1.51 1.19 5.41
N LEU A 53 -2.07 2.26 4.84
CA LEU A 53 -1.52 2.86 3.61
C LEU A 53 -0.42 3.83 4.00
N ALA A 54 0.70 3.81 3.30
CA ALA A 54 1.81 4.73 3.50
C ALA A 54 1.91 5.72 2.34
N PHE A 55 2.41 6.94 2.60
CA PHE A 55 2.63 7.95 1.57
C PHE A 55 4.04 8.54 1.67
N GLN A 56 4.65 8.79 0.52
CA GLN A 56 6.00 9.31 0.41
C GLN A 56 6.05 10.49 -0.56
N ALA A 57 6.55 11.63 -0.10
CA ALA A 57 6.85 12.76 -0.98
C ALA A 57 8.27 12.62 -1.55
N TYR A 58 8.47 13.06 -2.80
CA TYR A 58 9.79 13.13 -3.43
C TYR A 58 10.62 14.33 -2.95
N ASP A 59 9.94 15.44 -2.66
CA ASP A 59 10.52 16.67 -2.16
C ASP A 59 10.25 16.87 -0.67
N HIS A 60 10.87 17.91 -0.10
CA HIS A 60 10.57 18.34 1.26
C HIS A 60 9.09 18.73 1.38
N ALA A 61 8.38 18.04 2.26
CA ALA A 61 6.94 18.19 2.42
C ALA A 61 6.63 18.50 3.88
N ASP A 62 6.08 19.70 4.10
CA ASP A 62 5.71 20.16 5.43
C ASP A 62 4.25 19.79 5.74
N PRO A 63 3.97 19.12 6.87
CA PRO A 63 2.61 18.89 7.30
C PRO A 63 1.86 20.23 7.54
N PRO A 64 0.52 20.23 7.48
CA PRO A 64 -0.35 19.06 7.43
C PRO A 64 -0.70 18.57 6.02
N PHE A 65 -1.10 17.30 5.94
CA PHE A 65 -1.60 16.67 4.72
C PHE A 65 -3.07 16.29 4.85
N SER A 66 -3.86 16.59 3.83
CA SER A 66 -5.23 16.12 3.65
C SER A 66 -5.21 14.83 2.82
N ILE A 67 -5.76 13.75 3.38
CA ILE A 67 -5.88 12.44 2.73
C ILE A 67 -7.36 12.12 2.54
N ARG A 68 -7.71 11.77 1.31
CA ARG A 68 -9.08 11.39 0.92
C ARG A 68 -9.05 10.11 0.12
N ILE A 69 -9.83 9.11 0.55
CA ILE A 69 -10.00 7.84 -0.16
C ILE A 69 -11.47 7.68 -0.53
N LYS A 70 -11.75 7.47 -1.82
CA LYS A 70 -13.07 7.17 -2.34
C LYS A 70 -13.16 5.69 -2.72
N ALA A 71 -14.24 5.05 -2.30
CA ALA A 71 -14.58 3.69 -2.70
C ALA A 71 -14.95 3.62 -4.20
N PRO A 72 -15.00 2.42 -4.79
CA PRO A 72 -15.46 2.21 -6.17
C PRO A 72 -16.87 2.77 -6.43
N SER A 73 -17.70 2.87 -5.38
CA SER A 73 -19.03 3.50 -5.43
C SER A 73 -19.00 5.03 -5.51
N GLY A 74 -17.83 5.66 -5.42
CA GLY A 74 -17.63 7.11 -5.32
C GLY A 74 -17.77 7.68 -3.89
N LYS A 75 -18.23 6.89 -2.93
CA LYS A 75 -18.37 7.31 -1.53
C LYS A 75 -16.99 7.58 -0.91
N VAL A 76 -16.85 8.68 -0.18
CA VAL A 76 -15.65 8.94 0.63
C VAL A 76 -15.65 8.00 1.84
N VAL A 77 -14.63 7.15 1.95
CA VAL A 77 -14.48 6.16 3.03
C VAL A 77 -13.41 6.55 4.04
N VAL A 78 -12.45 7.39 3.63
CA VAL A 78 -11.47 8.01 4.52
C VAL A 78 -11.34 9.48 4.16
N GLU A 79 -11.41 10.34 5.16
CA GLU A 79 -11.09 11.76 5.07
C GLU A 79 -10.42 12.19 6.37
N ARG A 80 -9.14 12.56 6.28
CA ARG A 80 -8.28 12.86 7.44
C ARG A 80 -7.28 13.95 7.12
N VAL A 81 -7.00 14.78 8.11
CA VAL A 81 -5.88 15.73 8.09
C VAL A 81 -4.82 15.22 9.06
N VAL A 82 -3.61 14.96 8.56
CA VAL A 82 -2.47 14.46 9.33
C VAL A 82 -1.52 15.62 9.60
N ARG A 83 -1.25 15.92 10.87
CA ARG A 83 -0.51 17.12 11.31
C ARG A 83 0.90 16.85 11.84
N ASP A 84 1.27 15.60 12.10
CA ASP A 84 2.48 15.25 12.85
C ASP A 84 3.62 14.79 11.94
N GLU A 85 4.85 15.21 12.26
CA GLU A 85 6.14 14.88 11.63
C GLU A 85 6.65 13.47 11.99
N ALA A 86 5.95 12.69 12.83
CA ALA A 86 6.30 11.28 13.11
C ALA A 86 6.34 10.35 11.87
N LEU A 87 6.22 10.92 10.67
CA LEU A 87 6.15 10.31 9.36
C LEU A 87 7.33 10.75 8.45
N THR A 88 8.19 11.66 8.94
CA THR A 88 9.44 12.08 8.30
C THR A 88 10.61 11.78 9.22
N GLY A 89 11.27 10.62 9.04
CA GLY A 89 12.67 10.52 9.47
C GLY A 89 13.19 9.19 9.98
N ARG A 90 12.36 8.22 10.42
CA ARG A 90 12.92 6.92 10.86
C ARG A 90 12.19 5.65 10.44
N THR A 91 10.91 5.72 10.06
CA THR A 91 10.20 4.54 9.49
C THR A 91 9.01 4.97 8.64
N ARG A 92 9.21 5.00 7.31
CA ARG A 92 8.21 4.69 6.27
C ARG A 92 6.90 5.53 6.21
N GLY A 93 7.00 6.85 6.05
CA GLY A 93 5.97 7.68 5.40
C GLY A 93 4.69 7.96 6.20
N ILE A 94 3.81 8.82 5.67
CA ILE A 94 2.51 9.19 6.27
C ILE A 94 1.60 7.97 6.26
N SER A 95 0.87 7.66 7.34
CA SER A 95 0.00 6.49 7.33
C SER A 95 -1.44 6.71 7.78
N VAL A 96 -2.37 5.98 7.13
CA VAL A 96 -3.80 5.99 7.49
C VAL A 96 -4.36 4.58 7.52
N ASP A 97 -5.25 4.35 8.49
CA ASP A 97 -6.06 3.14 8.55
C ASP A 97 -7.13 3.17 7.47
N PHE A 98 -7.05 2.22 6.56
CA PHE A 98 -7.98 2.02 5.45
C PHE A 98 -8.62 0.63 5.57
N ARG A 99 -9.96 0.55 5.47
CA ARG A 99 -10.70 -0.71 5.52
C ARG A 99 -11.47 -0.90 4.21
N PRO A 100 -10.89 -1.55 3.19
CA PRO A 100 -11.62 -1.86 1.98
C PRO A 100 -12.70 -2.90 2.26
N ASP A 101 -13.95 -2.54 1.95
CA ASP A 101 -15.15 -3.36 2.08
C ASP A 101 -15.66 -3.88 0.73
N LEU A 102 -15.31 -3.19 -0.36
CA LEU A 102 -15.65 -3.53 -1.74
C LEU A 102 -14.39 -3.89 -2.56
N ALA A 103 -14.57 -4.79 -3.54
CA ALA A 103 -13.57 -5.00 -4.59
C ALA A 103 -13.74 -3.92 -5.67
N GLY A 104 -12.64 -3.56 -6.33
CA GLY A 104 -12.62 -2.55 -7.39
C GLY A 104 -11.60 -1.45 -7.15
N ASP A 105 -11.76 -0.35 -7.89
CA ASP A 105 -10.79 0.74 -7.95
C ASP A 105 -11.16 1.84 -6.95
N TYR A 106 -10.28 2.03 -5.96
CA TYR A 106 -10.35 3.11 -4.99
C TYR A 106 -9.51 4.28 -5.49
N SER A 107 -10.07 5.49 -5.40
CA SER A 107 -9.32 6.70 -5.69
C SER A 107 -8.71 7.24 -4.40
N VAL A 108 -7.39 7.42 -4.39
CA VAL A 108 -6.62 7.96 -3.27
C VAL A 108 -6.08 9.32 -3.68
N GLU A 109 -6.41 10.35 -2.90
CA GLU A 109 -5.90 11.72 -3.07
C GLU A 109 -5.17 12.14 -1.79
N VAL A 110 -3.95 12.66 -1.94
CA VAL A 110 -3.16 13.27 -0.86
C VAL A 110 -2.77 14.67 -1.29
N LYS A 111 -2.95 15.65 -0.41
CA LYS A 111 -2.61 17.06 -0.68
C LYS A 111 -1.96 17.67 0.53
N GLN A 112 -0.89 18.41 0.34
CA GLN A 112 -0.38 19.31 1.37
C GLN A 112 -1.42 20.41 1.58
N VAL A 113 -1.69 20.79 2.84
CA VAL A 113 -2.73 21.77 3.16
C VAL A 113 -2.26 23.20 2.91
N TYR A 114 -0.99 23.49 3.21
CA TYR A 114 -0.41 24.82 3.06
C TYR A 114 0.69 24.89 1.99
N GLY A 115 0.65 24.00 1.00
CA GLY A 115 1.61 23.96 -0.09
C GLY A 115 1.03 23.32 -1.35
N GLU A 116 1.89 23.11 -2.35
CA GLU A 116 1.47 22.69 -3.69
C GLU A 116 1.57 21.18 -3.92
N LEU A 117 2.24 20.45 -3.02
CA LEU A 117 2.48 19.02 -3.20
C LEU A 117 1.18 18.23 -3.19
N ARG A 118 1.02 17.38 -4.20
CA ARG A 118 -0.18 16.57 -4.40
C ARG A 118 0.17 15.18 -4.92
N GLY A 119 -0.60 14.19 -4.50
CA GLY A 119 -0.53 12.82 -5.00
C GLY A 119 -1.91 12.30 -5.32
N LYS A 120 -2.02 11.56 -6.42
CA LYS A 120 -3.21 10.81 -6.79
C LYS A 120 -2.81 9.40 -7.16
N ALA A 121 -3.57 8.43 -6.68
CA ALA A 121 -3.39 7.04 -7.07
C ALA A 121 -4.72 6.32 -7.24
N THR A 122 -4.71 5.28 -8.07
CA THR A 122 -5.79 4.31 -8.16
C THR A 122 -5.33 3.02 -7.50
N LEU A 123 -6.00 2.64 -6.43
CA LEU A 123 -5.75 1.41 -5.70
C LEU A 123 -6.80 0.35 -6.06
N ARG A 124 -6.39 -0.68 -6.79
CA ARG A 124 -7.27 -1.79 -7.17
C ARG A 124 -7.26 -2.87 -6.11
N VAL A 125 -8.40 -3.10 -5.48
CA VAL A 125 -8.59 -4.12 -4.45
C VAL A 125 -9.33 -5.32 -5.02
N ARG A 126 -8.81 -6.53 -4.75
CA ARG A 126 -9.44 -7.81 -5.12
C ARG A 126 -9.64 -8.67 -3.87
N PHE A 127 -10.72 -9.45 -3.88
CA PHE A 127 -11.01 -10.45 -2.86
C PHE A 127 -10.93 -11.83 -3.53
N SER A 128 -10.17 -12.75 -2.93
CA SER A 128 -10.07 -14.16 -3.38
C SER A 128 -10.76 -15.10 -2.41
#